data_AF-A0A662R039-F1
#
_entry.id   AF-A0A662R039-F1
#
_cell.length_a   1.000
_cell.length_b   1.000
_cell.length_c   1.000
_cell.angle_alpha   90.00
_cell.angle_beta   90.00
_cell.angle_gamma   90.00
#
_symmetry.space_group_name_H-M   'P 1'
#
loop_
_entity.id
_entity.type
_entity.pdbx_description
1 polymer ?
#
loop_
_entity_poly.entity_id
_entity_poly.type
_entity_poly.pdbx_seq_one_letter_code
_entity_poly.pdbx_strand_id
1 'polypeptide(L)'
;MKDKSSISKAQSYIDIGEFWDTHDLADYWDQTESAEFEVDILSEITYYALDRKLPEDVRSLARKRGVSADTLLNLWVQEKLQQIS
;
A
#
# COMPACT_ATOMS: atom_id res chain seq x y z
N MET A 1 7.44 11.93 -32.71
CA MET A 1 6.28 11.60 -31.85
C MET A 1 6.60 10.28 -31.16
N LYS A 2 7.04 10.31 -29.90
CA LYS A 2 7.61 9.12 -29.23
C LYS A 2 7.17 8.99 -27.76
N ASP A 3 5.97 9.48 -27.43
CA ASP A 3 5.55 9.58 -26.03
C ASP A 3 4.30 8.74 -25.73
N LYS A 4 3.90 7.83 -26.62
CA LYS A 4 2.70 7.00 -26.45
C LYS A 4 3.07 5.54 -26.24
N SER A 5 2.32 4.87 -25.36
CA SER A 5 2.44 3.43 -25.10
C SER A 5 2.14 2.61 -26.37
N SER A 6 2.68 1.39 -26.45
CA SER A 6 2.57 0.51 -27.61
C SER A 6 1.16 -0.02 -27.82
N ILE A 7 0.48 -0.46 -26.75
CA ILE A 7 -0.85 -1.07 -26.80
C ILE A 7 -1.95 -0.01 -26.59
N SER A 8 -2.00 0.61 -25.41
CA SER A 8 -3.07 1.57 -25.06
C SER A 8 -2.99 2.91 -25.80
N LYS A 9 -1.88 3.20 -26.50
CA LYS A 9 -1.60 4.49 -27.18
C LYS A 9 -1.75 5.73 -26.27
N ALA A 10 -1.69 5.51 -24.96
CA ALA A 10 -1.83 6.50 -23.91
C ALA A 10 -0.49 7.18 -23.62
N GLN A 11 -0.54 8.37 -23.03
CA GLN A 11 0.62 9.25 -22.84
C GLN A 11 0.99 9.46 -21.36
N SER A 12 0.13 9.02 -20.43
CA SER A 12 0.39 9.03 -18.98
C SER A 12 0.11 7.65 -18.37
N TYR A 13 0.71 7.38 -17.19
CA TYR A 13 0.46 6.13 -16.47
C TYR A 13 -1.00 5.97 -16.02
N ILE A 14 -1.69 7.08 -15.72
CA ILE A 14 -3.11 7.06 -15.34
C ILE A 14 -3.93 6.58 -16.54
N ASP A 15 -3.74 7.18 -17.71
CA ASP A 15 -4.48 6.82 -18.93
C ASP A 15 -4.19 5.37 -19.38
N ILE A 16 -2.98 4.86 -19.12
CA ILE A 16 -2.64 3.45 -19.37
C ILE A 16 -3.43 2.53 -18.44
N GLY A 17 -3.58 2.90 -17.17
CA GLY A 17 -4.39 2.16 -16.20
C GLY A 17 -5.87 2.12 -16.59
N GLU A 18 -6.45 3.28 -16.91
CA GLU A 18 -7.86 3.39 -17.34
C GLU A 18 -8.18 2.52 -18.56
N PHE A 19 -7.22 2.38 -19.49
CA PHE A 19 -7.34 1.46 -20.60
C PHE A 19 -7.48 0.01 -20.12
N TRP A 20 -6.57 -0.46 -19.25
CA TRP A 20 -6.57 -1.84 -18.76
C TRP A 20 -7.68 -2.15 -17.75
N ASP A 21 -8.28 -1.14 -17.13
CA ASP A 21 -9.48 -1.34 -16.28
C ASP A 21 -10.69 -1.85 -17.09
N THR A 22 -10.70 -1.64 -18.41
CA THR A 22 -11.81 -2.01 -19.30
C THR A 22 -11.44 -3.03 -20.38
N HIS A 23 -10.17 -3.45 -20.47
CA HIS A 23 -9.67 -4.37 -21.48
C HIS A 23 -9.00 -5.57 -20.82
N ASP A 24 -9.30 -6.78 -21.30
CA ASP A 24 -8.65 -7.99 -20.81
C ASP A 24 -7.23 -8.09 -21.41
N LEU A 25 -6.25 -8.45 -20.58
CA LEU A 25 -4.89 -8.75 -21.02
C LEU A 25 -4.86 -9.89 -22.05
N ALA A 26 -5.77 -10.87 -21.92
CA ALA A 26 -5.83 -12.03 -22.79
C ALA A 26 -6.05 -11.66 -24.27
N ASP A 27 -6.79 -10.58 -24.55
CA ASP A 27 -7.04 -10.08 -25.91
C ASP A 27 -5.77 -9.54 -26.61
N TYR A 28 -4.70 -9.31 -25.84
CA TYR A 28 -3.45 -8.75 -26.30
C TYR A 28 -2.25 -9.68 -26.06
N TRP A 29 -2.51 -10.95 -25.70
CA TRP A 29 -1.46 -11.88 -25.29
C TRP A 29 -0.33 -12.01 -26.34
N ASP A 30 -0.68 -12.09 -27.62
CA ASP A 30 0.26 -12.19 -28.75
C ASP A 30 1.11 -10.91 -28.96
N GLN A 31 0.76 -9.80 -28.31
CA GLN A 31 1.46 -8.52 -28.35
C GLN A 31 2.24 -8.24 -27.05
N THR A 32 2.23 -9.17 -26.11
CA THR A 32 2.89 -9.05 -24.80
C THR A 32 4.00 -10.08 -24.65
N GLU A 33 4.93 -9.79 -23.75
CA GLU A 33 5.97 -10.73 -23.34
C GLU A 33 5.96 -10.89 -21.83
N SER A 34 6.40 -12.06 -21.34
CA SER A 34 6.52 -12.31 -19.91
C SER A 34 7.54 -11.36 -19.30
N ALA A 35 7.13 -10.61 -18.27
CA ALA A 35 8.01 -9.74 -17.52
C ALA A 35 8.30 -10.33 -16.13
N GLU A 36 9.57 -10.60 -15.85
CA GLU A 36 10.04 -10.94 -14.50
C GLU A 36 10.44 -9.67 -13.75
N PHE A 37 9.89 -9.47 -12.56
CA PHE A 37 10.25 -8.37 -11.68
C PHE A 37 10.23 -8.85 -10.23
N GLU A 38 11.14 -8.31 -9.43
CA GLU A 38 11.25 -8.61 -8.00
C GLU A 38 10.72 -7.42 -7.22
N VAL A 39 9.73 -7.66 -6.35
CA VAL A 39 9.19 -6.64 -5.45
C VAL A 39 9.71 -6.94 -4.06
N ASP A 40 10.62 -6.11 -3.57
CA ASP A 40 11.05 -6.15 -2.19
C ASP A 40 10.03 -5.42 -1.31
N ILE A 41 9.14 -6.18 -0.67
CA ILE A 41 8.22 -5.65 0.34
C ILE A 41 9.00 -5.55 1.65
N LEU A 42 9.84 -4.51 1.77
CA LEU A 42 10.78 -4.24 2.88
C LEU A 42 10.16 -4.07 4.29
N SER A 43 8.86 -4.33 4.49
CA SER A 43 8.19 -4.15 5.78
C SER A 43 7.69 -5.49 6.31
N GLU A 44 8.44 -6.09 7.24
CA GLU A 44 7.93 -7.16 8.10
C GLU A 44 6.87 -6.58 9.05
N ILE A 45 5.61 -6.63 8.64
CA ILE A 45 4.49 -6.21 9.48
C ILE A 45 4.06 -7.39 10.34
N THR A 46 4.22 -7.29 11.66
CA THR A 46 3.68 -8.25 12.61
C THR A 46 2.34 -7.75 13.15
N TYR A 47 1.28 -8.53 12.94
CA TYR A 47 -0.07 -8.19 13.39
C TYR A 47 -0.34 -8.75 14.79
N TYR A 48 -0.88 -7.90 15.67
CA TYR A 48 -1.35 -8.28 16.99
C TYR A 48 -2.85 -8.00 17.11
N ALA A 49 -3.60 -8.96 17.64
CA ALA A 49 -5.01 -8.78 17.92
C ALA A 49 -5.18 -7.78 19.08
N LEU A 50 -6.08 -6.80 18.90
CA LEU A 50 -6.51 -5.87 19.94
C LEU A 50 -7.95 -6.17 20.35
N ASP A 51 -8.29 -5.88 21.61
CA ASP A 51 -9.68 -5.92 22.05
C ASP A 51 -10.56 -5.02 21.17
N ARG A 52 -11.78 -5.47 20.87
CA ARG A 52 -12.71 -4.83 19.93
C ARG A 52 -12.95 -3.34 20.18
N LYS A 53 -12.82 -2.86 21.42
CA LYS A 53 -13.04 -1.44 21.75
C LYS A 53 -11.79 -0.56 21.57
N LEU A 54 -10.60 -1.15 21.69
CA LEU A 54 -9.33 -0.40 21.68
C LEU A 54 -9.02 0.31 20.35
N PRO A 55 -9.27 -0.26 19.16
CA PRO A 55 -8.94 0.38 17.90
C PRO A 55 -9.56 1.77 17.73
N GLU A 56 -10.80 1.96 18.17
CA GLU A 56 -11.49 3.25 18.06
C GLU A 56 -10.88 4.31 18.98
N ASP A 57 -10.57 3.93 20.23
CA ASP A 57 -9.95 4.82 21.20
C ASP A 57 -8.54 5.24 20.76
N VAL A 58 -7.74 4.28 20.27
CA VAL A 58 -6.40 4.52 19.73
C VAL A 58 -6.48 5.47 18.53
N ARG A 59 -7.39 5.22 17.57
CA ARG A 59 -7.58 6.08 16.39
C ARG A 59 -7.98 7.50 16.79
N SER A 60 -8.92 7.64 17.72
CA SER A 60 -9.39 8.94 18.22
C SER A 60 -8.25 9.73 18.86
N LEU A 61 -7.44 9.09 19.69
CA LEU A 61 -6.32 9.74 20.36
C LEU A 61 -5.16 10.06 19.41
N ALA A 62 -4.85 9.17 18.48
CA ALA A 62 -3.82 9.39 17.46
C ALA A 62 -4.15 10.62 16.61
N ARG A 63 -5.41 10.75 16.17
CA ARG A 63 -5.91 11.94 15.46
C ARG A 63 -5.76 13.22 16.27
N LYS A 64 -6.13 13.20 17.55
CA LYS A 64 -5.95 14.37 18.45
C LYS A 64 -4.49 14.77 18.61
N ARG A 65 -3.55 13.83 18.47
CA ARG A 65 -2.10 14.04 18.54
C ARG A 65 -1.45 14.30 17.19
N GLY A 66 -2.20 14.28 16.09
CA GLY A 66 -1.66 14.49 14.74
C GLY A 66 -0.78 13.36 14.20
N VAL A 67 -0.93 12.14 14.72
CA VAL A 67 -0.13 10.96 14.32
C VAL A 67 -1.03 9.80 13.88
N SER A 68 -0.46 8.78 13.24
CA SER A 68 -1.21 7.56 12.90
C SER A 68 -1.44 6.68 14.14
N ALA A 69 -2.45 5.80 14.06
CA ALA A 69 -2.71 4.81 15.11
C ALA A 69 -1.50 3.89 15.36
N ASP A 70 -0.82 3.48 14.28
CA ASP A 70 0.35 2.60 14.35
C ASP A 70 1.53 3.31 15.03
N THR A 71 1.78 4.58 14.70
CA THR A 71 2.80 5.40 15.38
C THR A 71 2.50 5.52 16.87
N LEU A 72 1.25 5.80 17.23
CA LEU A 72 0.85 5.93 18.63
C LEU A 72 1.04 4.62 19.40
N LEU A 73 0.63 3.49 18.82
CA LEU A 73 0.80 2.17 19.43
C LEU A 73 2.27 1.82 19.61
N ASN A 74 3.11 2.04 18.60
CA ASN A 74 4.54 1.76 18.67
C ASN A 74 5.23 2.58 19.77
N LEU A 75 4.92 3.87 19.89
CA LEU A 75 5.45 4.72 20.96
C LEU A 75 5.05 4.20 22.35
N TRP A 76 3.78 3.84 22.55
CA TRP A 76 3.33 3.30 23.83
C TRP A 76 3.98 1.98 24.20
N VAL A 77 4.12 1.07 23.24
CA VAL A 77 4.81 -0.22 23.47
C VAL A 77 6.27 0.03 23.85
N GLN A 78 6.98 0.93 23.13
CA GLN A 78 8.35 1.31 23.46
C GLN A 78 8.48 1.90 24.88
N GLU A 79 7.63 2.87 25.22
CA GLU A 79 7.61 3.50 26.55
C GLU A 79 7.37 2.46 27.66
N LYS A 80 6.46 1.49 27.43
CA LYS A 80 6.15 0.46 28.42
C LYS A 80 7.27 -0.56 28.58
N LEU A 81 7.92 -0.96 27.49
CA LEU A 81 9.07 -1.85 27.55
C LEU A 81 10.24 -1.20 28.30
N GLN A 82 10.47 0.10 28.11
CA GLN A 82 11.51 0.85 28.84
C GLN A 82 11.23 0.98 30.34
N GLN A 83 9.97 0.94 30.76
CA GLN A 83 9.60 0.99 32.20
C GLN A 83 9.75 -0.34 32.91
N ILE A 84 9.74 -1.45 32.16
CA ILE A 84 9.78 -2.81 32.70
C ILE A 84 11.20 -3.40 32.64
N SER A 85 12.04 -2.90 31.73
CA SER A 85 13.47 -3.21 31.65
C SER A 85 14.31 -2.44 32.66
#